data_AF-A0A133YPQ1-F1
#
_entry.id   AF-A0A133YPQ1-F1
#
_cell.length_a   1.000
_cell.length_b   1.000
_cell.length_c   1.000
_cell.angle_alpha   90.00
_cell.angle_beta   90.00
_cell.angle_gamma   90.00
#
_symmetry.space_group_name_H-M   'P 1'
#
loop_
_entity.id
_entity.type
_entity.pdbx_description
1 polymer ?
#
loop_
_entity_poly.entity_id
_entity_poly.type
_entity_poly.pdbx_seq_one_letter_code
_entity_poly.pdbx_strand_id
1 'polypeptide(L)'
;MTNYMDKDFKYENLEIVSKIKSDNYYINMARAWYFQNALYKKYNYAIKFIENRKLDTFTHNKAIQKSIESKVISMEKKNYLKSLKIKV
;
A
#
# COMPACT_ATOMS: atom_id res chain seq x y z
N MET A 1 -6.50 1.71 -19.36
CA MET A 1 -6.01 1.99 -18.00
C MET A 1 -4.76 1.15 -17.77
N THR A 2 -3.62 1.80 -17.57
CA THR A 2 -2.28 1.33 -18.00
C THR A 2 -1.67 0.20 -17.15
N ASN A 3 -0.99 -0.74 -17.84
CA ASN A 3 -0.49 -2.07 -17.45
C ASN A 3 0.55 -2.17 -16.29
N TYR A 4 0.87 -1.09 -15.57
CA TYR A 4 2.02 -1.06 -14.65
C TYR A 4 1.95 -2.01 -13.45
N MET A 5 0.76 -2.46 -13.09
CA MET A 5 0.56 -3.42 -12.01
C MET A 5 0.22 -4.83 -12.52
N ASP A 6 0.18 -5.03 -13.84
CA ASP A 6 -0.16 -6.32 -14.44
C ASP A 6 1.06 -6.92 -15.16
N LYS A 7 1.32 -6.48 -16.40
CA LYS A 7 2.42 -7.00 -17.25
C LYS A 7 3.77 -6.34 -16.93
N ASP A 8 3.78 -5.06 -16.58
CA ASP A 8 5.00 -4.29 -16.35
C ASP A 8 5.32 -4.11 -14.85
N PHE A 9 4.81 -5.01 -14.01
CA PHE A 9 5.07 -4.96 -12.59
C PHE A 9 6.55 -5.25 -12.30
N LYS A 10 7.21 -4.26 -11.72
CA LYS A 10 8.58 -4.35 -11.23
C LYS A 10 8.56 -4.17 -9.72
N TYR A 11 9.14 -5.12 -8.99
CA TYR A 11 9.22 -5.06 -7.53
C TYR A 11 9.97 -3.80 -7.07
N GLU A 12 10.98 -3.41 -7.83
CA GLU A 12 11.79 -2.22 -7.63
C GLU A 12 10.95 -0.94 -7.54
N ASN A 13 9.82 -0.87 -8.27
CA ASN A 13 8.93 0.28 -8.19
C ASN A 13 8.30 0.43 -6.80
N LEU A 14 7.96 -0.68 -6.12
CA LEU A 14 7.48 -0.62 -4.74
C LEU A 14 8.56 -0.07 -3.81
N GLU A 15 9.81 -0.45 -4.01
CA GLU A 15 10.93 0.08 -3.22
C GLU A 15 11.20 1.56 -3.46
N ILE A 16 11.17 1.99 -4.72
CA ILE A 16 11.38 3.38 -5.08
C ILE A 16 10.29 4.23 -4.43
N VAL A 17 9.01 3.84 -4.60
CA VAL A 17 7.87 4.59 -4.04
C VAL A 17 7.85 4.55 -2.51
N SER A 18 8.28 3.44 -1.88
CA SER A 18 8.35 3.39 -0.41
C SER A 18 9.37 4.38 0.16
N LYS A 19 10.49 4.57 -0.54
CA LYS A 19 11.60 5.45 -0.11
C LYS A 19 11.32 6.94 -0.28
N ILE A 20 10.29 7.33 -1.03
CA ILE A 20 9.90 8.75 -1.19
C ILE A 20 9.55 9.32 0.20
N LYS A 21 10.24 10.40 0.58
CA LYS A 21 9.95 11.18 1.79
C LYS A 21 9.39 12.52 1.35
N SER A 22 8.24 12.90 1.88
CA SER A 22 7.61 14.18 1.59
C SER A 22 6.69 14.57 2.74
N ASP A 23 6.65 15.86 3.05
CA ASP A 23 5.66 16.43 3.96
C ASP A 23 4.39 16.86 3.20
N ASN A 24 4.38 16.74 1.86
CA ASN A 24 3.23 17.09 1.05
C ASN A 24 2.14 16.01 1.13
N TYR A 25 0.97 16.43 1.64
CA TYR A 25 -0.21 15.59 1.77
C TYR A 25 -0.58 14.82 0.49
N TYR A 26 -0.57 15.48 -0.67
CA TYR A 26 -0.99 14.85 -1.92
C TYR A 26 0.01 13.81 -2.41
N ILE A 27 1.31 14.02 -2.18
CA ILE A 27 2.34 13.03 -2.48
C ILE A 27 2.14 11.79 -1.61
N ASN A 28 1.92 11.98 -0.31
CA ASN A 28 1.70 10.86 0.62
C ASN A 28 0.39 10.12 0.36
N MET A 29 -0.65 10.82 -0.09
CA MET A 29 -1.90 10.21 -0.53
C MET A 29 -1.73 9.41 -1.83
N ALA A 30 -0.99 9.95 -2.81
CA ALA A 30 -0.67 9.24 -4.05
C ALA A 30 0.09 7.94 -3.77
N ARG A 31 1.07 7.99 -2.85
CA ARG A 31 1.78 6.79 -2.36
C ARG A 31 0.82 5.81 -1.69
N ALA A 32 -0.12 6.28 -0.87
CA ALA A 32 -1.10 5.41 -0.21
C ALA A 32 -2.02 4.70 -1.23
N TRP A 33 -2.51 5.40 -2.25
CA TRP A 33 -3.30 4.79 -3.33
C TRP A 33 -2.49 3.82 -4.16
N TYR A 34 -1.21 4.12 -4.42
CA TYR A 34 -0.30 3.20 -5.10
C TYR A 34 -0.17 1.89 -4.34
N PHE A 35 0.08 1.95 -3.02
CA PHE A 35 0.17 0.75 -2.19
C PHE A 35 -1.17 0.03 -2.02
N GLN A 36 -2.31 0.73 -2.00
CA GLN A 36 -3.63 0.09 -2.02
C GLN A 36 -3.84 -0.73 -3.31
N ASN A 37 -3.45 -0.19 -4.47
CA ASN A 37 -3.51 -0.93 -5.74
C ASN A 37 -2.55 -2.13 -5.74
N ALA A 38 -1.35 -1.97 -5.18
CA ALA A 38 -0.38 -3.06 -5.06
C ALA A 38 -0.88 -4.16 -4.09
N LEU A 39 -1.52 -3.80 -2.97
CA LEU A 39 -2.16 -4.76 -2.06
C LEU A 39 -3.30 -5.51 -2.73
N TYR A 40 -4.01 -4.87 -3.66
CA TYR A 40 -5.05 -5.52 -4.44
C TYR A 40 -4.47 -6.51 -5.48
N LYS A 41 -3.55 -6.06 -6.33
CA LYS A 41 -3.08 -6.84 -7.50
C LYS A 41 -1.86 -7.73 -7.24
N LYS A 42 -0.98 -7.32 -6.33
CA LYS A 42 0.34 -7.92 -6.07
C LYS A 42 0.56 -8.11 -4.56
N TYR A 43 -0.48 -8.64 -3.90
CA TYR A 43 -0.57 -8.77 -2.44
C TYR A 43 0.70 -9.32 -1.80
N ASN A 44 1.22 -10.46 -2.28
CA ASN A 44 2.39 -11.14 -1.70
C ASN A 44 3.68 -10.29 -1.69
N TYR A 45 3.78 -9.30 -2.57
CA TYR A 45 4.90 -8.35 -2.60
C TYR A 45 4.59 -7.12 -1.76
N ALA A 46 3.40 -6.55 -1.91
CA ALA A 46 3.01 -5.31 -1.25
C ALA A 46 2.86 -5.46 0.27
N ILE A 47 2.36 -6.61 0.74
CA ILE A 47 2.13 -6.87 2.17
C ILE A 47 3.42 -6.75 2.99
N LYS A 48 4.56 -7.16 2.42
CA LYS A 48 5.88 -7.07 3.06
C LYS A 48 6.26 -5.63 3.41
N PHE A 49 5.82 -4.63 2.64
CA PHE A 49 6.09 -3.22 2.94
C PHE A 49 5.27 -2.72 4.13
N ILE A 50 4.05 -3.25 4.30
CA ILE A 50 3.19 -2.98 5.45
C ILE A 50 3.73 -3.71 6.67
N GLU A 51 4.01 -5.01 6.59
CA GLU A 51 4.54 -5.79 7.72
C GLU A 51 5.83 -5.22 8.29
N ASN A 52 6.77 -4.83 7.41
CA ASN A 52 8.06 -4.28 7.80
C ASN A 52 8.02 -2.75 8.02
N ARG A 53 6.83 -2.12 8.00
CA ARG A 53 6.63 -0.68 8.22
C ARG A 53 7.59 0.20 7.40
N LYS A 54 7.73 -0.12 6.11
CA LYS A 54 8.64 0.60 5.18
C LYS A 54 8.09 1.95 4.69
N LEU A 55 6.95 2.38 5.21
CA LEU A 55 6.26 3.62 4.85
C LEU A 55 6.13 4.49 6.09
N ASP A 56 6.01 5.81 5.91
CA ASP A 56 5.63 6.69 7.01
C ASP A 56 4.24 6.33 7.54
N THR A 57 3.99 6.68 8.80
CA THR A 57 2.78 6.33 9.52
C THR A 57 1.50 6.74 8.80
N PHE A 58 1.48 7.91 8.15
CA PHE A 58 0.31 8.39 7.43
C PHE A 58 0.06 7.51 6.20
N THR A 59 1.05 7.37 5.30
CA THR A 59 0.90 6.58 4.07
C THR A 59 0.59 5.12 4.38
N HIS A 60 1.25 4.55 5.39
CA HIS A 60 1.00 3.18 5.86
C HIS A 60 -0.45 2.96 6.28
N ASN A 61 -0.93 3.78 7.23
CA ASN A 61 -2.29 3.65 7.76
C ASN A 61 -3.34 3.96 6.69
N LYS A 62 -3.04 4.89 5.77
CA LYS A 62 -3.97 5.27 4.70
C LYS A 62 -4.08 4.20 3.62
N ALA A 63 -2.98 3.54 3.26
CA ALA A 63 -2.99 2.39 2.36
C ALA A 63 -3.85 1.26 2.95
N ILE A 64 -3.66 0.93 4.23
CA ILE A 64 -4.50 -0.05 4.94
C ILE A 64 -5.96 0.38 4.90
N GLN A 65 -6.28 1.61 5.27
CA GLN A 65 -7.66 2.13 5.28
C GLN A 65 -8.33 1.94 3.92
N LYS A 66 -7.67 2.34 2.84
CA LYS A 66 -8.22 2.23 1.48
C LYS A 66 -8.37 0.78 1.03
N SER A 67 -7.45 -0.09 1.43
CA SER A 67 -7.54 -1.53 1.15
C SER A 67 -8.71 -2.19 1.88
N ILE A 68 -8.99 -1.82 3.13
CA ILE A 68 -10.10 -2.44 3.89
C ILE A 68 -11.48 -1.95 3.45
N GLU A 69 -11.56 -0.72 2.93
CA GLU A 69 -12.77 -0.14 2.32
C GLU A 69 -13.08 -0.75 0.94
N SER A 70 -12.08 -1.36 0.26
CA SER A 70 -12.26 -1.99 -1.04
C SER A 70 -13.17 -3.23 -0.97
N LYS A 71 -14.10 -3.39 -1.93
CA LYS A 71 -14.95 -4.58 -2.04
C LYS A 71 -14.22 -5.83 -2.54
N VAL A 72 -13.01 -5.67 -3.11
CA VAL A 72 -12.32 -6.78 -3.80
C VAL A 72 -11.36 -7.56 -2.89
N ILE A 73 -10.85 -6.93 -1.83
CA ILE A 73 -9.97 -7.60 -0.88
C ILE A 73 -10.80 -8.51 0.04
N SER A 74 -10.38 -9.76 0.22
CA SER A 74 -11.09 -10.73 1.06
C SER A 74 -11.14 -10.29 2.52
N MET A 75 -12.18 -10.73 3.25
CA MET A 75 -12.37 -10.37 4.67
C MET A 75 -11.17 -10.75 5.55
N GLU A 76 -10.56 -11.91 5.29
CA GLU A 76 -9.34 -12.36 5.97
C GLU A 76 -8.19 -11.36 5.80
N LYS A 77 -7.88 -10.98 4.55
CA LYS A 77 -6.84 -9.98 4.26
C LYS A 77 -7.16 -8.63 4.88
N LYS A 78 -8.43 -8.22 4.91
CA LYS A 78 -8.84 -6.99 5.58
C LYS A 78 -8.58 -7.03 7.08
N ASN A 79 -8.92 -8.13 7.73
CA ASN A 79 -8.69 -8.31 9.16
C ASN A 79 -7.20 -8.30 9.49
N TYR A 80 -6.38 -8.96 8.65
CA TYR A 80 -4.93 -8.92 8.79
C TYR A 80 -4.37 -7.51 8.59
N LEU A 81 -4.76 -6.81 7.52
CA LEU A 81 -4.30 -5.43 7.31
C LEU A 81 -4.70 -4.49 8.46
N LYS A 82 -5.89 -4.66 9.04
CA LYS A 82 -6.32 -3.87 10.22
C LYS A 82 -5.39 -4.07 11.42
N SER A 83 -4.90 -5.27 11.67
CA SER A 83 -4.00 -5.53 12.80
C SER A 83 -2.61 -4.88 12.61
N LEU A 84 -2.23 -4.57 11.38
CA LEU A 84 -0.96 -3.93 11.03
C LEU A 84 -0.98 -2.40 11.11
N LYS A 85 -2.11 -1.76 11.47
CA LYS A 85 -2.15 -0.30 11.64
C LYS A 85 -1.19 0.15 12.74
N ILE A 86 -0.45 1.22 12.45
CA ILE A 86 0.44 1.87 13.42
C ILE A 86 -0.43 2.76 14.31
N LYS A 87 -0.34 2.58 15.64
CA LYS A 87 -0.96 3.50 16.61
C LYS A 87 -0.23 4.84 16.55
N VAL A 88 -1.01 5.92 16.44
CA VAL A 88 -0.56 7.31 16.44
C VAL A 88 -1.16 7.99 17.66
#